data_AF-K7SMN4-F1
#
_entry.id   AF-K7SMN4-F1
#
_cell.length_a   1.000
_cell.length_b   1.000
_cell.length_c   1.000
_cell.angle_alpha   90.00
_cell.angle_beta   90.00
_cell.angle_gamma   90.00
#
_symmetry.space_group_name_H-M   'P 1'
#
loop_
_entity.id
_entity.type
_entity.pdbx_description
1 polymer ?
#
loop_
_entity_poly.entity_id
_entity_poly.type
_entity_poly.pdbx_seq_one_letter_code
_entity_poly.pdbx_strand_id
1 'polypeptide(L)' 'MGTIDLFHDEAADYAHRLREAGVDVELHEVEGMFHAAEALGFVPSMKMFRSSMVAALGRVIGEGTAAQPASIALAQ' A
#
# COMPACT_ATOMS: atom_id res chain seq x y z
N MET A 1 3.38 -2.04 4.62
CA MET A 1 4.52 -2.12 5.57
C MET A 1 5.46 -3.23 5.11
N GLY A 2 6.56 -3.45 5.81
CA GLY A 2 7.51 -4.51 5.48
C GLY A 2 7.48 -5.68 6.45
N THR A 3 7.88 -6.87 6.01
CA THR A 3 7.86 -8.11 6.83
C THR A 3 8.89 -8.11 7.97
N ILE A 4 9.89 -7.22 7.93
CA ILE A 4 10.87 -7.02 9.01
C ILE A 4 10.79 -5.63 9.64
N ASP A 5 9.65 -4.96 9.47
CA ASP A 5 9.34 -3.70 10.14
C ASP A 5 9.13 -3.92 11.65
N LEU A 6 9.67 -3.02 12.48
CA LEU A 6 9.49 -3.02 13.94
C LEU A 6 8.02 -2.99 14.35
N PHE A 7 7.16 -2.40 13.49
CA PHE A 7 5.73 -2.24 13.74
C PHE A 7 4.87 -3.22 12.95
N HIS A 8 5.45 -4.29 12.39
CA HIS A 8 4.72 -5.26 11.57
C HIS A 8 3.46 -5.79 12.25
N ASP A 9 3.60 -6.35 13.46
CA ASP A 9 2.49 -6.97 14.18
C ASP A 9 1.44 -5.95 14.61
N GLU A 10 1.86 -4.75 15.03
CA GLU A 10 0.96 -3.65 15.39
C GLU A 10 0.16 -3.17 14.17
N ALA A 11 0.80 -3.01 13.02
CA ALA A 11 0.15 -2.60 11.78
C ALA A 11 -0.86 -3.65 11.31
N ALA A 12 -0.52 -4.93 11.42
CA ALA A 12 -1.41 -6.04 11.09
C ALA A 12 -2.63 -6.11 12.01
N ASP A 13 -2.45 -5.98 13.33
CA ASP A 13 -3.54 -5.91 14.32
C ASP A 13 -4.45 -4.70 14.05
N TYR A 14 -3.85 -3.54 13.78
CA TYR A 14 -4.63 -2.33 13.52
C TYR A 14 -5.46 -2.45 12.23
N ALA A 15 -4.88 -2.99 11.16
CA ALA A 15 -5.61 -3.25 9.93
C ALA A 15 -6.76 -4.25 10.14
N HIS A 16 -6.56 -5.27 10.97
CA HIS A 16 -7.63 -6.20 11.35
C HIS A 16 -8.77 -5.48 12.08
N ARG A 17 -8.45 -4.69 13.11
CA ARG A 17 -9.45 -3.94 13.91
C ARG A 17 -10.23 -2.92 13.07
N LEU A 18 -9.59 -2.28 12.11
CA LEU A 18 -10.28 -1.37 11.18
C LEU A 18 -11.27 -2.13 10.28
N ARG A 19 -10.91 -3.32 9.79
CA ARG A 19 -11.83 -4.16 9.00
C ARG A 19 -13.01 -4.61 9.85
N GLU A 20 -12.79 -5.01 11.09
CA GLU A 20 -13.88 -5.37 12.02
C GLU A 20 -14.82 -4.18 12.30
N ALA A 21 -14.29 -2.96 12.29
CA ALA A 21 -15.07 -1.73 12.42
C ALA A 21 -15.81 -1.33 11.12
N GLY A 22 -15.70 -2.11 10.04
CA GLY A 22 -16.34 -1.84 8.75
C GLY A 22 -15.64 -0.77 7.90
N VAL A 23 -14.39 -0.41 8.22
CA VAL A 23 -13.58 0.47 7.39
C VAL A 23 -13.02 -0.31 6.20
N ASP A 24 -13.10 0.26 5.00
CA ASP A 24 -12.46 -0.30 3.82
C ASP A 24 -10.92 -0.18 3.94
N VAL A 25 -10.24 -1.31 4.09
CA VAL A 25 -8.79 -1.37 4.40
C VAL A 25 -8.06 -2.36 3.49
N GLU A 26 -7.15 -1.81 2.69
CA GLU A 26 -6.11 -2.55 1.98
C GLU A 26 -4.84 -2.62 2.86
N LEU A 27 -4.32 -3.83 3.09
CA LEU A 27 -3.04 -4.04 3.77
C LEU A 27 -2.05 -4.60 2.74
N HIS A 28 -0.94 -3.90 2.53
CA HIS A 28 0.08 -4.27 1.54
C HIS A 28 1.42 -4.51 2.24
N GLU A 29 1.96 -5.72 2.07
CA GLU A 29 3.22 -6.16 2.67
C GLU A 29 4.32 -6.30 1.62
N VAL A 30 5.53 -5.87 1.98
CA VAL A 30 6.72 -6.03 1.13
C VAL A 30 7.74 -6.90 1.85
N GLU A 31 8.07 -8.03 1.22
CA GLU A 31 9.05 -8.99 1.77
C GLU A 31 10.42 -8.33 1.97
N GLY A 32 11.01 -8.53 3.16
CA GLY A 32 12.33 -8.03 3.54
C GLY A 32 12.43 -6.52 3.70
N MET A 33 11.32 -5.79 3.55
CA MET A 33 11.31 -4.35 3.76
C MET A 33 11.39 -4.05 5.27
N PHE A 34 12.35 -3.22 5.66
CA PHE A 34 12.44 -2.67 7.01
C PHE A 34 11.70 -1.33 7.09
N HIS A 35 11.56 -0.82 8.31
CA HIS A 35 10.86 0.43 8.57
C HIS A 35 11.37 1.60 7.71
N ALA A 36 10.44 2.34 7.10
CA ALA A 36 10.70 3.53 6.28
C ALA A 36 11.56 3.29 5.00
N ALA A 37 11.77 2.03 4.58
CA ALA A 37 12.57 1.73 3.39
C ALA A 37 11.99 2.32 2.09
N GLU A 38 10.70 2.68 2.06
CA GLU A 38 10.05 3.33 0.92
C GLU A 38 10.69 4.67 0.56
N ALA A 39 11.35 5.33 1.51
CA ALA A 39 12.14 6.54 1.28
C ALA A 39 13.33 6.32 0.33
N LEU A 40 13.78 5.07 0.15
CA LEU A 40 14.85 4.69 -0.78
C LEU A 40 14.35 4.69 -2.23
N GLY A 41 14.02 5.87 -2.74
CA GLY A 41 13.45 6.07 -4.06
C GLY A 41 14.32 5.67 -5.24
N PHE A 42 15.53 5.11 -5.03
CA PHE A 42 16.34 4.49 -6.07
C PHE A 42 16.12 2.97 -6.19
N VAL A 43 15.53 2.33 -5.18
CA VAL A 43 15.21 0.90 -5.20
C VAL A 43 13.91 0.68 -5.98
N PRO A 44 13.89 -0.19 -7.01
CA PRO A 44 12.69 -0.40 -7.83
C PRO A 44 11.44 -0.82 -7.03
N SER A 45 11.58 -1.74 -6.08
CA SER A 45 10.47 -2.19 -5.22
C SER A 45 9.90 -1.05 -4.37
N MET A 46 10.74 -0.14 -3.89
CA MET A 46 10.31 1.02 -3.09
C MET A 46 9.62 2.08 -3.94
N LYS A 47 10.05 2.26 -5.20
CA LYS A 47 9.30 3.07 -6.17
C LYS A 47 7.91 2.49 -6.40
N MET A 48 7.81 1.18 -6.62
CA MET A 48 6.52 0.50 -6.84
C MET A 48 5.60 0.59 -5.62
N PHE A 49 6.14 0.36 -4.42
CA PHE A 49 5.40 0.47 -3.17
C PHE A 49 4.92 1.91 -2.92
N ARG A 50 5.73 2.94 -3.21
CA ARG A 50 5.26 4.34 -3.17
C ARG A 50 4.17 4.63 -4.20
N SER A 51 4.30 4.10 -5.41
CA SER A 51 3.28 4.25 -6.45
C SER A 51 1.95 3.60 -6.06
N SER A 52 1.95 2.45 -5.35
CA SER A 52 0.71 1.82 -4.90
C SER A 52 -0.02 2.68 -3.86
N MET A 53 0.70 3.31 -2.92
CA MET A 53 0.10 4.26 -1.96
C MET A 53 -0.54 5.46 -2.66
N VAL A 54 0.13 6.05 -3.65
CA VAL A 54 -0.43 7.17 -4.45
C VAL A 54 -1.64 6.72 -5.26
N ALA A 55 -1.60 5.52 -5.85
CA ALA A 55 -2.72 4.97 -6.59
C ALA A 55 -3.94 4.70 -5.70
N ALA A 56 -3.73 4.14 -4.50
CA ALA A 56 -4.78 3.91 -3.52
C ALA A 56 -5.47 5.22 -3.11
N LEU A 57 -4.67 6.25 -2.82
CA LEU A 57 -5.20 7.59 -2.57
C LEU A 57 -6.01 8.09 -3.78
N GLY A 58 -5.44 8.00 -4.98
CA GLY A 58 -6.06 8.43 -6.23
C GLY A 58 -7.43 7.79 -6.51
N ARG A 59 -7.66 6.54 -6.10
CA ARG A 59 -8.99 5.90 -6.23
C ARG A 59 -10.05 6.59 -5.38
N VAL A 60 -9.70 7.01 -4.16
CA VAL A 60 -10.66 7.62 -3.23
C VAL A 60 -10.83 9.12 -3.49
N ILE A 61 -9.75 9.84 -3.82
CA ILE A 61 -9.80 11.29 -4.03
C ILE A 61 -10.14 11.67 -5.49
N GLY A 62 -9.81 10.80 -6.44
CA GLY A 62 -10.03 11.01 -7.87
C GLY A 62 -11.48 10.81 -8.28
N GLU A 63 -12.30 10.10 -7.50
CA GLU A 63 -13.74 9.95 -7.78
C GLU A 63 -14.55 11.23 -7.51
N GLY A 64 -13.93 12.27 -6.94
CA GLY A 64 -14.44 13.65 -7.02
C GLY A 64 -14.31 14.29 -8.40
N THR A 65 -13.64 13.65 -9.36
CA THR A 65 -13.65 14.00 -10.79
C THR A 65 -13.33 12.75 -11.62
N ALA A 66 -14.37 11.98 -11.96
CA ALA A 66 -14.31 10.74 -12.73
C ALA A 66 -13.09 10.59 -13.67
N ALA A 67 -12.20 9.63 -13.38
CA ALA A 67 -11.20 9.14 -14.32
C ALA A 67 -11.03 7.62 -14.19
N GLN A 68 -11.13 6.97 -15.35
CA GLN A 68 -11.30 5.55 -15.64
C GLN A 68 -10.16 4.63 -15.12
N PRO A 69 -10.42 3.35 -14.77
CA PRO A 69 -9.37 2.47 -14.25
C PRO A 69 -8.39 2.03 -15.36
N ALA A 70 -7.10 2.27 -15.13
CA ALA A 70 -6.04 1.67 -15.92
C ALA A 70 -5.84 0.20 -15.48
N SER A 71 -6.17 -0.75 -16.35
CA SER A 71 -5.83 -2.16 -16.15
C SER A 71 -4.32 -2.34 -16.27
N ILE A 72 -3.64 -2.73 -15.19
CA ILE A 72 -2.27 -3.24 -15.28
C ILE A 72 -2.38 -4.75 -15.47
N ALA A 73 -2.26 -5.19 -16.72
CA ALA A 73 -2.01 -6.59 -17.04
C ALA A 73 -0.58 -6.94 -16.61
N LEU A 74 -0.44 -7.91 -15.71
CA LEU A 74 0.84 -8.58 -15.46
C LEU A 74 1.14 -9.47 -16.68
N ALA A 75 2.20 -9.15 -17.42
CA ALA A 75 2.76 -10.03 -18.43
C ALA A 75 3.49 -11.20 -17.73
N GLN A 76 3.27 -12.40 -18.29
CA GLN A 76 3.84 -13.68 -17.89
C GLN A 76 5.34 -13.77 -18.15
#